data_AF-A0A6L9Y563-F1
#
_entry.id   AF-A0A6L9Y563-F1
#
_cell.length_a   1.000
_cell.length_b   1.000
_cell.length_c   1.000
_cell.angle_alpha   90.00
_cell.angle_beta   90.00
_cell.angle_gamma   90.00
#
_symmetry.space_group_name_H-M   'P 1'
#
loop_
_entity.id
_entity.type
_entity.pdbx_description
1 polymer ?
#
loop_
_entity_poly.entity_id
_entity_poly.type
_entity_poly.pdbx_seq_one_letter_code
_entity_poly.pdbx_strand_id
1 'polypeptide(L)'
;FVHYFNTIDTRANFFGASNVYEQNQGSGAKWFEGAEKVSRACFTGLGADGCASYLSFYLAKIFSGNPDLYGWRKEAGDTLMKSGFTNFRELYNNKGINPMEWDIKQLKSEQSVLQPIHEKYLGEYGVFRWGSQKAMDNNKGVKLFNFFNNLFDLEKHKGIDGGVDILNQKSRIEYGCMLLGYTKEQGCM
;
A
#
# COMPACT_ATOMS: atom_id res chain seq x y z
N PHE A 1 13.39 -7.00 15.20
CA PHE A 1 12.68 -6.01 14.37
C PHE A 1 11.21 -6.38 14.16
N VAL A 2 10.88 -7.46 13.43
CA VAL A 2 9.48 -7.83 13.10
C VAL A 2 8.58 -8.11 14.30
N HIS A 3 9.13 -8.61 15.41
CA HIS A 3 8.36 -8.84 16.64
C HIS A 3 7.68 -7.55 17.15
N TYR A 4 8.28 -6.38 16.92
CA TYR A 4 7.73 -5.08 17.35
C TYR A 4 6.71 -4.49 16.36
N PHE A 5 6.62 -5.06 15.15
CA PHE A 5 5.75 -4.62 14.07
C PHE A 5 4.90 -5.80 13.57
N ASN A 6 4.33 -6.53 14.51
CA ASN A 6 3.62 -7.79 14.29
C ASN A 6 2.14 -7.61 13.91
N THR A 7 1.61 -6.39 14.02
CA THR A 7 0.25 -6.03 13.59
C THR A 7 0.29 -5.00 12.49
N ILE A 8 -0.83 -4.86 11.77
CA ILE A 8 -0.97 -3.80 10.77
C ILE A 8 -0.89 -2.41 11.41
N ASP A 9 -1.44 -2.25 12.62
CA ASP A 9 -1.45 -0.97 13.33
C ASP A 9 -0.08 -0.54 13.83
N THR A 10 0.71 -1.49 14.33
CA THR A 10 2.09 -1.20 14.77
C THR A 10 2.97 -0.82 13.59
N ARG A 11 2.78 -1.46 12.42
CA ARG A 11 3.44 -1.07 11.16
C ARG A 11 2.99 0.32 10.68
N ALA A 12 1.68 0.57 10.65
CA ALA A 12 1.13 1.86 10.25
C ALA A 12 1.58 3.00 11.17
N ASN A 13 1.63 2.77 12.49
CA ASN A 13 2.20 3.71 13.47
C ASN A 13 3.69 3.97 13.20
N PHE A 14 4.47 2.93 12.91
CA PHE A 14 5.86 3.09 12.53
C PHE A 14 6.02 3.95 11.28
N PHE A 15 5.23 3.70 10.23
CA PHE A 15 5.27 4.49 9.00
C PHE A 15 4.90 5.96 9.28
N GLY A 16 3.83 6.22 10.01
CA GLY A 16 3.44 7.58 10.36
C GLY A 16 4.50 8.33 11.18
N ALA A 17 5.07 7.67 12.20
CA ALA A 17 6.15 8.25 13.01
C ALA A 17 7.42 8.50 12.17
N SER A 18 7.76 7.57 11.27
CA SER A 18 8.91 7.68 10.36
C SER A 18 8.73 8.85 9.39
N ASN A 19 7.53 9.03 8.85
CA ASN A 19 7.21 10.19 8.01
C ASN A 19 7.39 11.50 8.77
N VAL A 20 6.87 11.62 9.99
CA VAL A 20 7.07 12.82 10.82
C VAL A 20 8.56 13.11 11.03
N TYR A 21 9.37 12.09 11.31
CA TYR A 21 10.82 12.27 11.42
C TYR A 21 11.44 12.74 10.09
N GLU A 22 11.13 12.09 8.97
CA GLU A 22 11.71 12.43 7.67
C GLU A 22 11.37 13.85 7.23
N GLN A 23 10.17 14.34 7.51
CA GLN A 23 9.76 15.71 7.15
C GLN A 23 10.38 16.81 8.05
N ASN A 24 10.81 16.47 9.27
CA ASN A 24 11.30 17.47 10.24
C ASN A 24 12.81 17.41 10.48
N GLN A 25 13.43 16.23 10.38
CA GLN A 25 14.81 15.99 10.80
C GLN A 25 15.60 15.08 9.85
N GLY A 26 14.91 14.24 9.08
CA GLY A 26 15.52 13.28 8.17
C GLY A 26 15.85 13.86 6.80
N SER A 27 15.83 12.98 5.79
CA SER A 27 16.19 13.30 4.41
C SER A 27 15.05 13.94 3.61
N GLY A 28 13.81 13.88 4.11
CA GLY A 28 12.61 14.28 3.38
C GLY A 28 11.98 13.16 2.54
N ALA A 29 12.36 11.90 2.79
CA ALA A 29 11.76 10.74 2.13
C ALA A 29 10.24 10.67 2.36
N LYS A 30 9.47 10.36 1.31
CA LYS A 30 8.01 10.33 1.30
C LYS A 30 7.44 8.92 1.36
N TRP A 31 8.25 7.88 1.13
CA TRP A 31 7.78 6.50 1.07
C TRP A 31 6.97 6.09 2.32
N PHE A 32 7.40 6.55 3.51
CA PHE A 32 6.69 6.28 4.77
C PHE A 32 5.28 6.89 4.81
N GLU A 33 5.08 8.08 4.25
CA GLU A 33 3.75 8.69 4.14
C GLU A 33 2.84 7.83 3.24
N GLY A 34 3.35 7.37 2.10
CA GLY A 34 2.64 6.48 1.19
C GLY A 34 2.25 5.16 1.87
N ALA A 35 3.19 4.54 2.59
CA ALA A 35 2.96 3.29 3.30
C ALA A 35 1.92 3.42 4.43
N GLU A 36 1.93 4.54 5.16
CA GLU A 36 0.91 4.85 6.18
C GLU A 36 -0.47 5.02 5.53
N LYS A 37 -0.56 5.83 4.47
CA LYS A 37 -1.80 6.08 3.73
C LYS A 37 -2.40 4.78 3.22
N VAL A 38 -1.62 3.92 2.57
CA VAL A 38 -2.10 2.61 2.09
C VAL A 38 -2.53 1.71 3.25
N SER A 39 -1.91 1.81 4.42
CA SER A 39 -2.31 1.01 5.59
C SER A 39 -3.66 1.45 6.16
N ARG A 40 -3.96 2.76 6.17
CA ARG A 40 -5.12 3.37 6.84
C ARG A 40 -6.21 3.93 5.91
N ALA A 41 -6.03 3.87 4.59
CA ALA A 41 -6.98 4.48 3.64
C ALA A 41 -8.40 3.96 3.85
N CYS A 42 -9.36 4.89 3.80
CA CYS A 42 -10.78 4.55 3.83
C CYS A 42 -11.10 3.53 2.73
N PHE A 43 -11.77 2.45 3.07
CA PHE A 43 -12.21 1.38 2.18
C PHE A 43 -11.14 0.53 1.48
N THR A 44 -10.10 1.14 0.93
CA THR A 44 -9.03 0.47 0.17
C THR A 44 -7.79 0.18 1.00
N GLY A 45 -7.74 0.67 2.24
CA GLY A 45 -6.62 0.45 3.13
C GLY A 45 -6.49 -1.01 3.57
N LEU A 46 -5.29 -1.36 4.04
CA LEU A 46 -4.95 -2.73 4.42
C LEU A 46 -5.51 -3.14 5.80
N GLY A 47 -6.51 -2.43 6.31
CA GLY A 47 -7.23 -2.81 7.52
C GLY A 47 -6.53 -2.45 8.82
N ALA A 48 -5.73 -1.38 8.84
CA ALA A 48 -5.33 -0.70 10.07
C ALA A 48 -6.48 0.17 10.61
N ASP A 49 -6.40 0.58 11.88
CA ASP A 49 -7.33 1.53 12.46
C ASP A 49 -7.27 2.86 11.71
N GLY A 50 -8.41 3.40 11.33
CA GLY A 50 -8.47 4.60 10.50
C GLY A 50 -9.55 4.47 9.44
N CYS A 51 -10.45 5.44 9.42
CA CYS A 51 -11.52 5.56 8.43
C CYS A 51 -12.25 4.24 8.10
N ALA A 52 -12.54 3.43 9.12
CA ALA A 52 -13.16 2.11 9.00
C ALA A 52 -12.45 1.11 8.06
N SER A 53 -11.16 1.28 7.78
CA SER A 53 -10.38 0.39 6.91
C SER A 53 -10.43 -1.08 7.37
N TYR A 54 -10.42 -1.33 8.68
CA TYR A 54 -10.56 -2.69 9.23
C TYR A 54 -11.91 -3.34 8.85
N LEU A 55 -12.99 -2.56 8.85
CA LEU A 55 -14.35 -3.03 8.56
C LEU A 55 -14.52 -3.31 7.07
N SER A 56 -14.02 -2.42 6.22
CA SER A 56 -14.07 -2.60 4.77
C SER A 56 -13.23 -3.79 4.31
N PHE A 57 -12.04 -3.98 4.89
CA PHE A 57 -11.16 -5.11 4.59
C PHE A 57 -11.82 -6.45 4.97
N TYR A 58 -12.47 -6.50 6.12
CA TYR A 58 -13.25 -7.67 6.55
C TYR A 58 -14.38 -8.00 5.56
N LEU A 59 -15.13 -6.99 5.12
CA LEU A 59 -16.21 -7.18 4.14
C LEU A 59 -15.64 -7.58 2.76
N ALA A 60 -14.53 -6.99 2.32
CA ALA A 60 -13.86 -7.36 1.08
C ALA A 60 -13.46 -8.84 1.07
N LYS A 61 -12.96 -9.38 2.19
CA LYS A 61 -12.67 -10.82 2.32
C LYS A 61 -13.92 -11.66 2.04
N ILE A 62 -15.05 -11.35 2.67
CA ILE A 62 -16.29 -12.12 2.53
C ILE A 62 -16.79 -12.11 1.08
N PHE A 63 -16.79 -10.94 0.43
CA PHE A 63 -17.41 -10.79 -0.89
C PHE A 63 -16.50 -11.19 -2.07
N SER A 64 -15.19 -11.35 -1.86
CA SER A 64 -14.23 -11.60 -2.95
C SER A 64 -13.90 -13.08 -3.21
N GLY A 65 -14.77 -14.00 -2.81
CA GLY A 65 -14.49 -15.44 -2.88
C GLY A 65 -13.62 -15.96 -1.74
N ASN A 66 -13.55 -15.21 -0.63
CA ASN A 66 -12.84 -15.57 0.60
C ASN A 66 -11.35 -15.96 0.44
N PRO A 67 -10.52 -15.21 -0.33
CA PRO A 67 -9.07 -15.39 -0.29
C PRO A 67 -8.54 -15.17 1.13
N ASP A 68 -7.41 -15.80 1.47
CA ASP A 68 -6.74 -15.58 2.75
C ASP A 68 -6.03 -14.20 2.79
N LEU A 69 -6.83 -13.14 2.82
CA LEU A 69 -6.33 -11.76 2.84
C LEU A 69 -5.57 -11.43 4.13
N TYR A 70 -5.89 -12.08 5.25
CA TYR A 70 -5.18 -11.88 6.50
C TYR A 70 -3.79 -12.52 6.47
N GLY A 71 -3.67 -13.74 5.93
CA GLY A 71 -2.39 -14.39 5.67
C GLY A 71 -1.55 -13.59 4.67
N TRP A 72 -2.16 -13.19 3.54
CA TRP A 72 -1.53 -12.31 2.55
C TRP A 72 -0.96 -11.04 3.18
N ARG A 73 -1.79 -10.29 3.91
CA ARG A 73 -1.39 -9.05 4.58
C ARG A 73 -0.29 -9.27 5.60
N LYS A 74 -0.41 -10.35 6.39
CA LYS A 74 0.58 -10.67 7.42
C LYS A 74 1.93 -10.96 6.78
N GLU A 75 1.97 -11.85 5.79
CA GLU A 75 3.19 -12.28 5.10
C GLU A 75 3.81 -11.14 4.28
N ALA A 76 3.00 -10.39 3.54
CA ALA A 76 3.45 -9.23 2.79
C ALA A 76 4.11 -8.19 3.71
N GLY A 77 3.43 -7.80 4.79
CA GLY A 77 4.01 -6.80 5.69
C GLY A 77 5.15 -7.33 6.56
N ASP A 78 5.18 -8.62 6.92
CA ASP A 78 6.36 -9.22 7.57
C ASP A 78 7.57 -9.17 6.62
N THR A 79 7.37 -9.49 5.34
CA THR A 79 8.40 -9.43 4.31
C THR A 79 8.89 -8.01 4.09
N LEU A 80 7.99 -7.04 3.92
CA LEU A 80 8.32 -5.62 3.76
C LEU A 80 9.16 -5.09 4.94
N MET A 81 8.75 -5.39 6.18
CA MET A 81 9.50 -4.97 7.36
C MET A 81 10.87 -5.65 7.43
N LYS A 82 10.98 -6.93 7.07
CA LYS A 82 12.28 -7.64 7.05
C LYS A 82 13.21 -7.11 5.96
N SER A 83 12.73 -7.01 4.73
CA SER A 83 13.54 -6.61 3.57
C SER A 83 13.90 -5.13 3.62
N GLY A 84 12.99 -4.27 4.12
CA GLY A 84 13.21 -2.83 4.23
C GLY A 84 14.13 -2.41 5.38
N PHE A 85 14.34 -3.26 6.39
CA PHE A 85 15.05 -2.88 7.63
C PHE A 85 16.41 -2.21 7.38
N THR A 86 17.24 -2.80 6.51
CA THR A 86 18.56 -2.24 6.20
C THR A 86 18.44 -0.88 5.51
N ASN A 87 17.54 -0.75 4.54
CA ASN A 87 17.32 0.49 3.81
C ASN A 87 16.79 1.60 4.73
N PHE A 88 15.87 1.28 5.65
CA PHE A 88 15.36 2.24 6.65
C PHE A 88 16.47 2.71 7.57
N ARG A 89 17.29 1.79 8.09
CA ARG A 89 18.42 2.12 8.96
C ARG A 89 19.45 3.01 8.24
N GLU A 90 19.76 2.71 6.99
CA GLU A 90 20.67 3.53 6.18
C GLU A 90 20.12 4.94 5.94
N LEU A 91 18.83 5.07 5.65
CA LEU A 91 18.16 6.36 5.51
C LEU A 91 18.32 7.21 6.77
N TYR A 92 18.06 6.64 7.95
CA TYR A 92 18.17 7.35 9.22
C TYR A 92 19.61 7.80 9.55
N ASN A 93 20.60 7.03 9.11
CA ASN A 93 22.00 7.27 9.46
C ASN A 93 22.74 8.16 8.46
N ASN A 94 22.21 8.36 7.25
CA ASN A 94 22.89 9.11 6.20
C ASN A 94 22.04 10.27 5.66
N LYS A 95 22.36 11.48 6.13
CA LYS A 95 21.66 12.72 5.75
C LYS A 95 21.98 13.23 4.34
N GLY A 96 22.94 12.62 3.63
CA GLY A 96 23.30 12.99 2.26
C GLY A 96 22.55 12.21 1.18
N ILE A 97 21.58 11.37 1.56
CA ILE A 97 20.78 10.58 0.62
C ILE A 97 19.82 11.49 -0.14
N ASN A 98 19.73 11.29 -1.47
CA ASN A 98 18.67 11.88 -2.27
C ASN A 98 17.33 11.17 -1.94
N PRO A 99 16.36 11.85 -1.30
CA PRO A 99 15.14 11.21 -0.82
C PRO A 99 14.28 10.62 -1.94
N MET A 100 14.21 11.29 -3.10
CA MET A 100 13.45 10.82 -4.26
C MET A 100 14.03 9.53 -4.82
N GLU A 101 15.35 9.47 -5.02
CA GLU A 101 16.02 8.27 -5.52
C GLU A 101 15.87 7.11 -4.53
N TRP A 102 15.96 7.40 -3.24
CA TRP A 102 15.75 6.41 -2.18
C TRP A 102 14.32 5.87 -2.19
N ASP A 103 13.31 6.75 -2.25
CA ASP A 103 11.89 6.37 -2.27
C ASP A 103 11.58 5.45 -3.45
N ILE A 104 12.05 5.80 -4.66
CA ILE A 104 11.83 5.01 -5.87
C ILE A 104 12.56 3.66 -5.78
N LYS A 105 13.79 3.65 -5.26
CA LYS A 105 14.55 2.40 -5.05
C LYS A 105 13.86 1.49 -4.04
N GLN A 106 13.39 2.05 -2.92
CA GLN A 106 12.66 1.32 -1.89
C GLN A 106 11.37 0.74 -2.45
N LEU A 107 10.58 1.53 -3.18
CA LEU A 107 9.35 1.11 -3.86
C LEU A 107 9.60 -0.01 -4.90
N LYS A 108 10.64 0.09 -5.72
CA LYS A 108 10.94 -0.99 -6.68
C LYS A 108 11.36 -2.28 -5.99
N SER A 109 12.20 -2.16 -4.96
CA SER A 109 12.71 -3.31 -4.20
C SER A 109 11.58 -4.04 -3.46
N GLU A 110 10.67 -3.31 -2.81
CA GLU A 110 9.52 -3.92 -2.15
C GLU A 110 8.62 -4.65 -3.16
N GLN A 111 8.32 -4.04 -4.32
CA GLN A 111 7.34 -4.60 -5.24
C GLN A 111 7.87 -5.89 -5.88
N SER A 112 9.19 -6.03 -5.97
CA SER A 112 9.88 -7.26 -6.38
C SER A 112 9.72 -8.38 -5.35
N VAL A 113 10.02 -8.11 -4.08
CA VAL A 113 9.91 -9.15 -3.03
C VAL A 113 8.45 -9.50 -2.67
N LEU A 114 7.51 -8.59 -2.92
CA LEU A 114 6.09 -8.81 -2.70
C LEU A 114 5.40 -9.59 -3.83
N GLN A 115 5.94 -9.57 -5.06
CA GLN A 115 5.35 -10.26 -6.21
C GLN A 115 4.97 -11.73 -5.93
N PRO A 116 5.89 -12.61 -5.45
CA PRO A 116 5.54 -14.01 -5.21
C PRO A 116 4.47 -14.18 -4.12
N ILE A 117 4.36 -13.24 -3.18
CA ILE A 117 3.33 -13.25 -2.13
C ILE A 117 1.97 -12.88 -2.72
N HIS A 118 1.92 -11.87 -3.60
CA HIS A 118 0.68 -11.54 -4.32
C HIS A 118 0.19 -12.71 -5.18
N GLU A 119 1.09 -13.37 -5.91
CA GLU A 119 0.75 -14.53 -6.74
C GLU A 119 0.24 -15.69 -5.88
N LYS A 120 0.93 -16.02 -4.79
CA LYS A 120 0.56 -17.08 -3.85
C LYS A 120 -0.86 -16.93 -3.30
N TYR A 121 -1.26 -15.71 -2.93
CA TYR A 121 -2.53 -15.49 -2.23
C TYR A 121 -3.67 -15.02 -3.13
N LEU A 122 -3.35 -14.34 -4.23
CA LEU A 122 -4.33 -13.65 -5.07
C LEU A 122 -4.33 -14.14 -6.53
N GLY A 123 -3.36 -14.99 -6.92
CA GLY A 123 -3.19 -15.52 -8.27
C GLY A 123 -4.46 -16.13 -8.85
N GLU A 124 -5.06 -17.03 -8.09
CA GLU A 124 -6.22 -17.83 -8.51
C GLU A 124 -7.56 -17.08 -8.34
N TYR A 125 -7.56 -15.94 -7.62
CA TYR A 125 -8.77 -15.21 -7.27
C TYR A 125 -9.09 -14.13 -8.30
N GLY A 126 -9.41 -14.55 -9.53
CA GLY A 126 -9.75 -13.63 -10.65
C GLY A 126 -10.86 -12.63 -10.34
N VAL A 127 -11.85 -13.00 -9.51
CA VAL A 127 -12.94 -12.12 -9.06
C VAL A 127 -12.42 -11.02 -8.13
N PHE A 128 -11.51 -11.35 -7.20
CA PHE A 128 -10.84 -10.36 -6.37
C PHE A 128 -10.03 -9.39 -7.24
N ARG A 129 -9.26 -9.90 -8.21
CA ARG A 129 -8.44 -9.09 -9.13
C ARG A 129 -9.28 -8.13 -9.96
N TRP A 130 -10.38 -8.62 -10.53
CA TRP A 130 -11.32 -7.80 -11.28
C TRP A 130 -12.00 -6.75 -10.38
N GLY A 131 -12.41 -7.15 -9.18
CA GLY A 131 -13.05 -6.25 -8.22
C GLY A 131 -12.12 -5.15 -7.71
N SER A 132 -10.87 -5.49 -7.38
CA SER A 132 -9.86 -4.53 -6.92
C SER A 132 -9.47 -3.56 -8.02
N GLN A 133 -9.29 -4.05 -9.25
CA GLN A 133 -8.95 -3.20 -10.40
C GLN A 133 -10.08 -2.21 -10.69
N LYS A 134 -11.35 -2.65 -10.67
CA LYS A 134 -12.49 -1.75 -10.87
C LYS A 134 -12.69 -0.76 -9.73
N ALA A 135 -12.47 -1.16 -8.48
CA ALA A 135 -12.60 -0.26 -7.34
C ALA A 135 -11.57 0.88 -7.38
N MET A 136 -10.42 0.66 -8.01
CA MET A 136 -9.37 1.66 -8.16
C MET A 136 -9.43 2.42 -9.51
N ASP A 137 -10.41 2.16 -10.37
CA ASP A 137 -10.59 2.82 -11.66
C ASP A 137 -11.49 4.07 -11.53
N ASN A 138 -10.94 5.25 -11.85
CA ASN A 138 -11.66 6.53 -11.79
C ASN A 138 -12.86 6.64 -12.75
N ASN A 139 -12.85 5.89 -13.86
CA ASN A 139 -13.89 5.98 -14.89
C ASN A 139 -15.02 4.95 -14.71
N LYS A 140 -14.83 3.98 -13.81
CA LYS A 140 -15.72 2.81 -13.67
C LYS A 140 -15.84 2.38 -12.20
N GLY A 141 -16.10 3.32 -11.30
CA GLY A 141 -16.54 3.01 -9.93
C GLY A 141 -17.85 2.20 -9.94
N VAL A 142 -17.76 0.89 -10.17
CA VAL A 142 -18.90 0.00 -10.37
C VAL A 142 -19.47 -0.40 -9.01
N LYS A 143 -20.78 -0.16 -8.84
CA LYS A 143 -21.79 -0.76 -7.92
C LYS A 143 -21.41 -1.21 -6.51
N LEU A 144 -20.33 -1.98 -6.31
CA LEU A 144 -19.79 -2.30 -4.99
C LEU A 144 -19.41 -1.00 -4.25
N PHE A 145 -18.75 -0.07 -4.95
CA PHE A 145 -18.43 1.27 -4.44
C PHE A 145 -19.70 2.07 -4.10
N ASN A 146 -20.77 1.96 -4.90
CA ASN A 146 -22.07 2.60 -4.60
C ASN A 146 -22.80 1.97 -3.40
N PHE A 147 -22.67 0.65 -3.18
CA PHE A 147 -23.22 -0.02 -1.99
C PHE A 147 -22.50 0.44 -0.71
N PHE A 148 -21.17 0.54 -0.75
CA PHE A 148 -20.37 1.04 0.38
C PHE A 148 -20.53 2.56 0.61
N ASN A 149 -20.64 3.36 -0.45
CA ASN A 149 -20.92 4.81 -0.35
C ASN A 149 -22.30 5.08 0.27
N ASN A 150 -23.34 4.33 -0.12
CA ASN A 150 -24.68 4.49 0.47
C ASN A 150 -24.74 4.07 1.95
N LEU A 151 -23.79 3.26 2.43
CA LEU A 151 -23.77 2.79 3.81
C LEU A 151 -22.96 3.72 4.73
N PHE A 152 -22.00 4.50 4.20
CA PHE A 152 -21.02 5.21 5.02
C PHE A 152 -20.60 6.63 4.54
N ASP A 153 -21.17 7.18 3.46
CA ASP A 153 -21.02 8.58 3.01
C ASP A 153 -19.57 9.10 2.92
N LEU A 154 -18.82 8.61 1.92
CA LEU A 154 -17.35 8.72 1.90
C LEU A 154 -16.81 9.18 0.53
N GLU A 155 -16.78 10.49 0.31
CA GLU A 155 -15.91 11.14 -0.68
C GLU A 155 -14.46 11.19 -0.18
N LYS A 156 -13.47 10.91 -1.06
CA LYS A 156 -12.10 11.53 -1.10
C LYS A 156 -10.88 10.63 -1.35
N HIS A 157 -10.96 9.53 -2.11
CA HIS A 157 -9.71 8.96 -2.67
C HIS A 157 -9.80 8.74 -4.18
N LYS A 158 -8.93 9.44 -4.92
CA LYS A 158 -8.76 9.35 -6.37
C LYS A 158 -8.13 7.99 -6.69
N GLY A 159 -8.82 7.16 -7.47
CA GLY A 159 -8.23 6.00 -8.12
C GLY A 159 -7.22 6.42 -9.21
N ILE A 160 -6.77 5.45 -10.01
CA ILE A 160 -6.02 5.70 -11.25
C ILE A 160 -6.92 5.34 -12.42
N ASP A 161 -6.83 6.05 -13.54
CA ASP A 161 -7.50 5.64 -14.78
C ASP A 161 -7.06 4.21 -15.19
N GLY A 162 -8.01 3.27 -15.27
CA GLY A 162 -7.75 1.85 -15.54
C GLY A 162 -7.47 0.94 -14.32
N GLY A 163 -7.37 1.53 -13.11
CA GLY A 163 -7.20 0.80 -11.85
C GLY A 163 -5.79 0.22 -11.63
N VAL A 164 -5.58 -0.37 -10.44
CA VAL A 164 -4.31 -1.03 -10.08
C VAL A 164 -4.47 -2.54 -10.20
N ASP A 165 -3.68 -3.16 -11.07
CA ASP A 165 -3.53 -4.61 -11.09
C ASP A 165 -2.51 -5.05 -10.02
N ILE A 166 -3.01 -5.71 -8.98
CA ILE A 166 -2.23 -6.19 -7.84
C ILE A 166 -1.26 -7.32 -8.19
N LEU A 167 -1.43 -8.02 -9.32
CA LEU A 167 -0.47 -9.02 -9.80
C LEU A 167 0.56 -8.45 -10.76
N ASN A 168 0.32 -7.25 -11.30
CA ASN A 168 1.27 -6.60 -12.19
C ASN A 168 2.21 -5.68 -11.40
N GLN A 169 3.47 -6.09 -11.29
CA GLN A 169 4.50 -5.33 -10.56
C GLN A 169 4.64 -3.89 -11.06
N LYS A 170 4.62 -3.68 -12.37
CA LYS A 170 4.75 -2.34 -12.97
C LYS A 170 3.56 -1.45 -12.60
N SER A 171 2.34 -1.98 -12.67
CA SER A 171 1.13 -1.27 -12.23
C SER A 171 1.22 -0.83 -10.77
N ARG A 172 1.73 -1.68 -9.87
CA ARG A 172 1.92 -1.32 -8.45
C ARG A 172 2.99 -0.26 -8.24
N ILE A 173 4.10 -0.31 -8.99
CA ILE A 173 5.15 0.72 -8.97
C ILE A 173 4.59 2.06 -9.48
N GLU A 174 3.83 2.07 -10.58
CA GLU A 174 3.20 3.28 -11.12
C GLU A 174 2.24 3.92 -10.10
N TYR A 175 1.41 3.10 -9.43
CA TYR A 175 0.55 3.58 -8.35
C TYR A 175 1.32 4.13 -7.15
N GLY A 176 2.33 3.39 -6.68
CA GLY A 176 3.18 3.84 -5.58
C GLY A 176 3.84 5.18 -5.89
N CYS A 177 4.39 5.35 -7.09
CA CYS A 177 4.98 6.62 -7.52
C CYS A 177 3.96 7.76 -7.57
N MET A 178 2.75 7.51 -8.10
CA MET A 178 1.67 8.50 -8.06
C MET A 178 1.33 8.91 -6.62
N LEU A 179 1.24 7.96 -5.69
CA LEU A 179 0.96 8.24 -4.28
C LEU A 179 2.04 9.11 -3.62
N LEU A 180 3.30 8.92 -4.02
CA LEU A 180 4.44 9.71 -3.54
C LEU A 180 4.59 11.06 -4.27
N GLY A 181 3.81 11.29 -5.32
CA GLY A 181 3.87 12.50 -6.15
C GLY A 181 5.07 12.53 -7.09
N TYR A 182 5.57 11.37 -7.52
CA TYR A 182 6.67 11.23 -8.48
C TYR A 182 6.18 10.88 -9.88
N THR A 183 6.93 11.33 -10.89
CA THR A 183 6.64 11.15 -12.31
C THR A 183 7.53 10.08 -12.95
N LYS A 184 7.21 9.68 -14.19
CA LYS A 184 7.97 8.68 -14.94
C LYS A 184 9.40 9.14 -15.23
N GLU A 185 9.59 10.42 -15.51
CA GLU A 185 10.89 11.06 -15.79
C GLU A 185 11.83 11.00 -14.58
N GLN A 186 11.26 10.90 -13.37
CA GLN A 186 12.01 10.80 -12.11
C GLN A 186 12.48 9.36 -11.80
N GLY A 187 12.18 8.39 -12.66
CA GLY A 187 12.64 7.00 -12.54
C GLY A 187 11.56 5.99 -12.16
N CYS A 188 10.28 6.38 -12.21
CA CYS A 188 9.11 5.53 -11.90
C CYS A 188 8.68 4.56 -13.00
N MET A 189 9.64 3.96 -13.72
CA MET A 189 9.41 2.98 -14.79
C MET A 189 10.10 1.64 -14.55
#